data_AF-A0A7D9EY63-F1
#
_entry.id   AF-A0A7D9EY63-F1
#
_cell.length_a   1.000
_cell.length_b   1.000
_cell.length_c   1.000
_cell.angle_alpha   90.00
_cell.angle_beta   90.00
_cell.angle_gamma   90.00
#
_symmetry.space_group_name_H-M   'P 1'
#
loop_
_entity.id
_entity.type
_entity.pdbx_description
1 polymer ?
#
loop_
_entity_poly.entity_id
_entity_poly.type
_entity_poly.pdbx_seq_one_letter_code
_entity_poly.pdbx_strand_id
1 'polypeptide(L)'
;MDLLKAHSEISSLKKNLQDLRSNIDREHHKLYQEAVELAATIGLDPCKPRIIPVQAHRNNNPSDSIEGHYRVNLSVVFLDHALNQLETRFPPEAYTCYSGFSIVPTVMLANPSTWKNSVTLFCQHYSSDIPNVIGLPAELTLWQRRWEDKVEEVGIDKLPDRVSKTLISVDPVAFPNIFTVLKILATIPVTSCSCERSISSLRLLKNYLRNTTGQERLNGLTLMHAHKAISLDYEQIIDLFATLHPRRMRMLTRASRIPSP
;
A
#
# COMPACT_ATOMS: atom_id res chain seq x y z
N MET A 1 -9.05 -6.96 -10.32
CA MET A 1 -7.60 -6.74 -10.47
C MET A 1 -6.95 -8.07 -10.14
N ASP A 2 -6.21 -8.65 -11.08
CA ASP A 2 -5.55 -9.93 -10.88
C ASP A 2 -4.26 -9.73 -10.06
N LEU A 3 -4.38 -9.92 -8.74
CA LEU A 3 -3.29 -9.69 -7.78
C LEU A 3 -2.11 -10.64 -8.00
N LEU A 4 -2.38 -11.83 -8.54
CA LEU A 4 -1.34 -12.82 -8.83
C LEU A 4 -0.52 -12.39 -10.04
N LYS A 5 -1.17 -11.84 -11.07
CA LYS A 5 -0.48 -11.20 -12.19
C LYS A 5 0.32 -9.97 -11.75
N ALA A 6 -0.23 -9.12 -10.88
CA ALA A 6 0.51 -7.99 -10.33
C ALA A 6 1.78 -8.44 -9.59
N HIS A 7 1.72 -9.56 -8.86
CA HIS A 7 2.88 -10.13 -8.19
C HIS A 7 3.99 -10.57 -9.15
N SER A 8 3.65 -11.24 -10.26
CA SER A 8 4.65 -11.65 -11.25
C SER A 8 5.30 -10.45 -11.94
N GLU A 9 4.51 -9.41 -12.23
CA GLU A 9 5.00 -8.15 -12.79
C GLU A 9 5.94 -7.41 -11.82
N ILE A 10 5.59 -7.32 -10.53
CA ILE A 10 6.45 -6.71 -9.49
C ILE A 10 7.76 -7.50 -9.35
N SER A 11 7.69 -8.82 -9.35
CA SER A 11 8.87 -9.68 -9.25
C SER A 11 9.79 -9.52 -10.48
N SER A 12 9.21 -9.43 -11.67
CA SER A 12 9.93 -9.15 -12.91
C SER A 12 10.58 -7.76 -12.88
N LEU A 13 9.84 -6.74 -12.43
CA LEU A 13 10.36 -5.37 -12.29
C LEU A 13 11.53 -5.32 -11.31
N LYS A 14 11.40 -5.96 -10.14
CA LYS A 14 12.47 -6.02 -9.14
C LYS A 14 13.74 -6.65 -9.72
N LYS A 15 13.58 -7.77 -10.44
CA LYS A 15 14.71 -8.43 -11.12
C LYS A 15 15.36 -7.52 -12.16
N ASN A 16 14.57 -6.85 -13.00
CA ASN A 16 15.10 -5.93 -14.01
C ASN A 16 15.88 -4.77 -13.37
N LEU A 17 15.38 -4.20 -12.26
CA LEU A 17 16.08 -3.13 -11.54
C LEU A 17 17.37 -3.65 -10.86
N GLN A 18 17.36 -4.87 -10.34
CA GLN A 18 18.57 -5.53 -9.80
C GLN A 18 19.60 -5.81 -10.90
N ASP A 19 19.15 -6.24 -12.08
CA ASP A 19 20.01 -6.47 -13.25
C ASP A 19 20.62 -5.16 -13.75
N LEU A 20 19.83 -4.07 -13.78
CA LEU A 20 20.30 -2.73 -14.10
C LEU A 20 21.33 -2.24 -13.07
N ARG A 21 21.07 -2.49 -11.78
CA ARG A 21 21.98 -2.13 -10.68
C ARG A 21 23.29 -2.92 -10.71
N SER A 22 23.25 -4.17 -11.17
CA SER A 22 24.42 -5.03 -11.32
C SER A 22 25.27 -4.65 -12.54
N ASN A 23 24.64 -4.17 -13.62
CA ASN A 23 25.31 -3.70 -14.84
C ASN A 23 25.41 -2.17 -14.90
N ILE A 24 25.49 -1.51 -13.74
CA ILE A 24 25.30 -0.06 -13.63
C ILE A 24 26.26 0.74 -14.50
N ASP A 25 27.50 0.29 -14.66
CA ASP A 25 28.50 1.01 -15.47
C ASP A 25 28.08 1.08 -16.94
N ARG A 26 27.62 -0.04 -17.51
CA ARG A 26 27.21 -0.11 -18.92
C ARG A 26 25.88 0.59 -19.15
N GLU A 27 24.91 0.36 -18.28
CA GLU A 27 23.55 0.89 -18.48
C GLU A 27 23.49 2.40 -18.18
N HIS A 28 24.22 2.87 -17.16
CA HIS A 28 24.38 4.30 -16.92
C HIS A 28 25.06 4.99 -18.09
N HIS A 29 26.09 4.37 -18.68
CA HIS A 29 26.81 4.96 -19.81
C HIS A 29 25.89 5.23 -21.01
N LYS A 30 25.05 4.26 -21.38
CA LYS A 30 24.06 4.43 -22.47
C LYS A 30 23.09 5.58 -22.18
N LEU A 31 22.48 5.57 -20.98
CA LEU A 31 21.54 6.61 -20.56
C LEU A 31 22.21 7.99 -20.50
N TYR A 32 23.47 8.04 -20.08
CA TYR A 32 24.25 9.26 -20.03
C TYR A 32 24.53 9.79 -21.44
N GLN A 33 24.93 8.94 -22.39
CA GLN A 33 25.13 9.33 -23.79
C GLN A 33 23.86 9.91 -24.41
N GLU A 34 22.72 9.24 -24.25
CA GLU A 34 21.42 9.75 -24.72
C GLU A 34 21.09 11.12 -24.09
N ALA A 35 21.36 11.29 -22.80
CA ALA A 35 21.15 12.56 -22.12
C ALA A 35 22.10 13.67 -22.62
N VAL A 36 23.35 13.35 -22.94
CA VAL A 36 24.32 14.29 -23.52
C VAL A 36 23.90 14.69 -24.94
N GLU A 37 23.47 13.74 -25.77
CA GLU A 37 22.96 14.01 -27.12
C GLU A 37 21.75 14.95 -27.07
N LEU A 38 20.80 14.68 -26.17
CA LEU A 38 19.65 15.56 -25.96
C LEU A 38 20.06 16.95 -25.47
N ALA A 39 21.01 17.04 -24.53
CA ALA A 39 21.50 18.33 -24.03
C ALA A 39 22.19 19.14 -25.13
N ALA A 40 22.94 18.48 -26.02
CA ALA A 40 23.61 19.10 -27.16
C ALA A 40 22.62 19.75 -28.14
N THR A 41 21.41 19.18 -28.33
CA THR A 41 20.36 19.82 -29.17
C THR A 41 19.91 21.19 -28.66
N ILE A 42 20.08 21.45 -27.37
CA ILE A 42 19.73 22.71 -26.69
C ILE A 42 20.99 23.57 -26.49
N GLY A 43 22.16 23.12 -26.95
CA GLY A 43 23.45 23.81 -26.80
C GLY A 43 23.98 23.79 -25.36
N LEU A 44 23.65 22.76 -24.57
CA LEU A 44 24.02 22.66 -23.17
C LEU A 44 25.06 21.54 -22.97
N ASP A 45 26.23 21.92 -22.45
CA ASP A 45 27.29 20.96 -22.14
C ASP A 45 27.08 20.34 -20.75
N PRO A 46 27.31 19.02 -20.59
CA PRO A 46 27.22 18.37 -19.30
C PRO A 46 28.27 18.93 -18.33
N CYS A 47 27.82 19.46 -17.20
CA CYS A 47 28.69 19.97 -16.15
C CYS A 47 28.44 19.30 -14.80
N LYS A 48 29.46 19.28 -13.94
CA LYS A 48 29.31 18.85 -12.55
C LYS A 48 28.64 19.95 -11.72
N PRO A 49 27.66 19.64 -10.86
CA PRO A 49 27.12 20.61 -9.91
C PRO A 49 28.22 21.12 -8.98
N ARG A 50 28.06 22.36 -8.48
CA ARG A 50 28.99 22.93 -7.50
C ARG A 50 29.05 22.06 -6.24
N ILE A 51 30.25 21.61 -5.88
CA ILE A 51 30.52 20.90 -4.63
C ILE A 51 30.87 21.93 -3.55
N ILE A 52 30.19 21.87 -2.41
CA ILE A 52 30.49 22.66 -1.21
C ILE A 52 30.77 21.71 -0.04
N PRO A 53 31.56 22.12 0.98
CA PRO A 53 32.01 21.23 2.05
C PRO A 53 30.88 20.57 2.85
N VAL A 54 29.74 21.26 2.98
CA VAL A 54 28.55 20.74 3.65
C VAL A 54 27.38 20.77 2.66
N GLN A 55 26.87 19.60 2.29
CA GLN A 55 25.64 19.46 1.52
C GLN A 55 24.56 18.80 2.38
N ALA A 56 23.38 19.42 2.48
CA ALA A 56 22.27 18.90 3.30
C ALA A 56 21.42 17.84 2.59
N HIS A 57 21.46 17.79 1.25
CA HIS A 57 20.54 16.98 0.45
C HIS A 57 21.22 16.05 -0.55
N ARG A 58 22.55 16.04 -0.62
CA ARG A 58 23.34 15.26 -1.59
C ARG A 58 24.68 14.85 -1.01
N ASN A 59 25.20 13.72 -1.47
CA ASN A 59 26.51 13.20 -1.08
C ASN A 59 27.61 13.79 -1.97
N ASN A 60 28.76 14.10 -1.35
CA ASN A 60 29.96 14.59 -2.04
C ASN A 60 30.89 13.44 -2.42
N ASN A 61 30.37 12.39 -3.07
CA ASN A 61 31.22 11.27 -3.44
C ASN A 61 32.27 11.71 -4.49
N PRO A 62 33.57 11.43 -4.29
CA PRO A 62 34.60 11.78 -5.25
C PRO A 62 34.35 11.03 -6.57
N SER A 63 34.54 11.72 -7.69
CA SER A 63 34.52 11.10 -9.02
C SER A 63 35.46 11.86 -9.95
N ASP A 64 36.15 11.10 -10.80
CA ASP A 64 37.14 11.63 -11.74
C ASP A 64 36.51 12.15 -13.02
N SER A 65 35.29 11.69 -13.35
CA SER A 65 34.51 12.14 -14.51
C SER A 65 33.14 12.70 -14.12
N ILE A 66 32.59 13.55 -15.00
CA ILE A 66 31.22 14.10 -14.88
C ILE A 66 30.20 12.96 -14.92
N GLU A 67 30.39 12.02 -15.84
CA GLU A 67 29.59 10.81 -15.94
C GLU A 67 29.62 9.99 -14.63
N GLY A 68 30.82 9.76 -14.08
CA GLY A 68 31.00 9.03 -12.83
C GLY A 68 30.33 9.72 -11.64
N HIS A 69 30.27 11.06 -11.65
CA HIS A 69 29.55 11.82 -10.62
C HIS A 69 28.06 11.49 -10.62
N TYR A 70 27.43 11.54 -11.80
CA TYR A 70 26.01 11.24 -11.96
C TYR A 70 25.72 9.76 -11.73
N ARG A 71 26.62 8.86 -12.14
CA ARG A 71 26.47 7.42 -11.87
C ARG A 71 26.29 7.16 -10.37
N VAL A 72 27.19 7.70 -9.54
CA VAL A 72 27.20 7.44 -8.10
C VAL A 72 26.12 8.23 -7.36
N ASN A 73 25.93 9.51 -7.68
CA ASN A 73 25.05 10.38 -6.88
C ASN A 73 23.61 10.47 -7.39
N LEU A 74 23.34 10.03 -8.61
CA LEU A 74 21.99 10.00 -9.20
C LEU A 74 21.54 8.55 -9.40
N SER A 75 22.18 7.82 -10.33
CA SER A 75 21.65 6.54 -10.81
C SER A 75 21.69 5.45 -9.75
N VAL A 76 22.82 5.30 -9.05
CA VAL A 76 22.95 4.34 -7.94
C VAL A 76 21.96 4.67 -6.81
N VAL A 77 21.93 5.94 -6.36
CA VAL A 77 21.03 6.37 -5.27
C VAL A 77 19.57 6.16 -5.64
N PHE A 78 19.18 6.49 -6.87
CA PHE A 78 17.83 6.31 -7.36
C PHE A 78 17.44 4.83 -7.39
N LEU A 79 18.30 3.96 -7.94
CA LEU A 79 18.01 2.53 -8.03
C LEU A 79 17.95 1.88 -6.66
N ASP A 80 18.89 2.20 -5.76
CA ASP A 80 18.89 1.69 -4.39
C ASP A 80 17.63 2.16 -3.65
N HIS A 81 17.22 3.42 -3.83
CA HIS A 81 15.98 3.92 -3.27
C HIS A 81 14.75 3.22 -3.86
N ALA A 82 14.66 3.08 -5.17
CA ALA A 82 13.54 2.43 -5.85
C ALA A 82 13.40 0.96 -5.44
N LEU A 83 14.52 0.21 -5.39
CA LEU A 83 14.56 -1.16 -4.92
C LEU A 83 14.09 -1.26 -3.46
N ASN A 84 14.61 -0.40 -2.58
CA ASN A 84 14.21 -0.37 -1.18
C ASN A 84 12.71 -0.02 -1.02
N GLN A 85 12.17 0.90 -1.81
CA GLN A 85 10.73 1.20 -1.82
C GLN A 85 9.89 0.00 -2.26
N LEU A 86 10.34 -0.75 -3.27
CA LEU A 86 9.66 -1.97 -3.70
C LEU A 86 9.73 -3.07 -2.63
N GLU A 87 10.86 -3.25 -1.98
CA GLU A 87 11.04 -4.24 -0.91
C GLU A 87 10.21 -3.92 0.32
N THR A 88 10.22 -2.66 0.76
CA THR A 88 9.43 -2.21 1.91
C THR A 88 7.92 -2.27 1.65
N ARG A 89 7.49 -2.01 0.41
CA ARG A 89 6.07 -2.02 0.05
C ARG A 89 5.51 -3.41 -0.26
N PHE A 90 6.34 -4.31 -0.78
CA PHE A 90 5.94 -5.66 -1.16
C PHE A 90 6.86 -6.72 -0.51
N PRO A 91 6.82 -6.83 0.82
CA PRO A 91 7.62 -7.81 1.54
C PRO A 91 7.10 -9.24 1.24
N PRO A 92 7.95 -10.27 1.38
CA PRO A 92 7.59 -11.64 1.05
C PRO A 92 6.34 -12.14 1.80
N GLU A 93 6.14 -11.69 3.04
CA GLU A 93 5.00 -12.02 3.89
C GLU A 93 3.68 -11.45 3.36
N ALA A 94 3.72 -10.29 2.68
CA ALA A 94 2.53 -9.74 2.04
C ALA A 94 2.03 -10.67 0.93
N TYR A 95 2.92 -11.42 0.27
CA TYR A 95 2.51 -12.40 -0.74
C TYR A 95 1.83 -13.62 -0.13
N THR A 96 2.20 -14.03 1.08
CA THR A 96 1.47 -15.08 1.81
C THR A 96 0.02 -14.66 2.07
N CYS A 97 -0.23 -13.38 2.33
CA CYS A 97 -1.59 -12.87 2.45
C CYS A 97 -2.36 -12.94 1.11
N TYR A 98 -1.68 -12.69 -0.01
CA TYR A 98 -2.29 -12.75 -1.34
C TYR A 98 -2.47 -14.18 -1.87
N SER A 99 -1.70 -15.16 -1.39
CA SER A 99 -1.83 -16.55 -1.83
C SER A 99 -3.20 -17.15 -1.49
N GLY A 100 -3.90 -16.60 -0.49
CA GLY A 100 -5.27 -16.96 -0.16
C GLY A 100 -6.28 -16.65 -1.29
N PHE A 101 -6.01 -15.67 -2.19
CA PHE A 101 -6.91 -15.39 -3.32
C PHE A 101 -7.06 -16.56 -4.29
N SER A 102 -6.15 -17.54 -4.24
CA SER A 102 -6.25 -18.80 -4.99
C SER A 102 -7.46 -19.65 -4.60
N ILE A 103 -8.17 -19.32 -3.52
CA ILE A 103 -9.46 -19.94 -3.15
C ILE A 103 -10.63 -19.53 -4.07
N VAL A 104 -10.49 -18.40 -4.78
CA VAL A 104 -11.54 -17.87 -5.66
C VAL A 104 -11.73 -18.84 -6.84
N PRO A 105 -12.96 -19.27 -7.17
CA PRO A 105 -13.20 -20.35 -8.13
C PRO A 105 -12.53 -20.15 -9.50
N THR A 106 -12.63 -18.96 -10.08
CA THR A 106 -11.99 -18.67 -11.37
C THR A 106 -10.46 -18.74 -11.31
N VAL A 107 -9.86 -18.32 -10.20
CA VAL A 107 -8.40 -18.33 -9.99
C VAL A 107 -7.89 -19.73 -9.71
N MET A 108 -8.64 -20.49 -8.91
CA MET A 108 -8.41 -21.89 -8.61
C MET A 108 -8.36 -22.73 -9.89
N LEU A 109 -9.39 -22.59 -10.73
CA LEU A 109 -9.51 -23.34 -11.99
C LEU A 109 -8.43 -22.95 -13.01
N ALA A 110 -7.96 -21.70 -12.98
CA ALA A 110 -6.84 -21.27 -13.81
C ALA A 110 -5.49 -21.87 -13.35
N ASN A 111 -5.35 -22.25 -12.07
CA ASN A 111 -4.10 -22.73 -11.47
C ASN A 111 -4.28 -24.02 -10.65
N PRO A 112 -4.74 -25.14 -11.25
CA PRO A 112 -5.19 -26.33 -10.53
C PRO A 112 -4.08 -27.04 -9.74
N SER A 113 -2.82 -26.92 -10.15
CA SER A 113 -1.68 -27.59 -9.51
C SER A 113 -1.12 -26.85 -8.29
N THR A 114 -1.25 -25.52 -8.23
CA THR A 114 -0.56 -24.68 -7.23
C THR A 114 -1.50 -24.06 -6.19
N TRP A 115 -2.80 -23.96 -6.47
CA TRP A 115 -3.75 -23.26 -5.60
C TRP A 115 -3.87 -23.88 -4.21
N LYS A 116 -3.89 -25.22 -4.07
CA LYS A 116 -3.98 -25.92 -2.78
C LYS A 116 -2.80 -25.57 -1.86
N ASN A 117 -1.59 -25.59 -2.40
CA ASN A 117 -0.39 -25.22 -1.67
C ASN A 117 -0.43 -23.74 -1.26
N SER A 118 -0.89 -22.88 -2.17
CA SER A 118 -1.05 -21.43 -1.93
C SER A 118 -2.01 -21.13 -0.78
N VAL A 119 -3.16 -21.80 -0.75
CA VAL A 119 -4.15 -21.68 0.33
C VAL A 119 -3.65 -22.32 1.61
N THR A 120 -2.93 -23.44 1.53
CA THR A 120 -2.35 -24.09 2.72
C THR A 120 -1.34 -23.17 3.42
N LEU A 121 -0.47 -22.49 2.64
CA LEU A 121 0.48 -21.51 3.17
C LEU A 121 -0.25 -20.33 3.84
N PHE A 122 -1.34 -19.85 3.24
CA PHE A 122 -2.20 -18.82 3.84
C PHE A 122 -2.79 -19.29 5.18
N CYS A 123 -3.37 -20.49 5.22
CA CYS A 123 -3.95 -21.05 6.44
C CYS A 123 -2.91 -21.31 7.54
N GLN A 124 -1.67 -21.62 7.19
CA GLN A 124 -0.57 -21.74 8.15
C GLN A 124 -0.22 -20.37 8.77
N HIS A 125 -0.18 -19.31 7.96
CA HIS A 125 0.07 -17.96 8.43
C HIS A 125 -1.03 -17.44 9.37
N TYR A 126 -2.30 -17.72 9.05
CA TYR A 126 -3.47 -17.35 9.87
C TYR A 126 -3.96 -18.50 10.76
N SER A 127 -3.07 -19.39 11.20
CA SER A 127 -3.46 -20.64 11.88
C SER A 127 -4.29 -20.44 13.15
N SER A 128 -4.13 -19.30 13.84
CA SER A 128 -4.95 -18.90 15.00
C SER A 128 -6.42 -18.68 14.69
N ASP A 129 -6.73 -18.26 13.47
CA ASP A 129 -8.07 -17.88 13.04
C ASP A 129 -8.80 -19.03 12.32
N ILE A 130 -8.07 -20.05 11.86
CA ILE A 130 -8.65 -21.17 11.12
C ILE A 130 -9.34 -22.16 12.07
N PRO A 131 -10.65 -22.44 11.89
CA PRO A 131 -11.42 -23.23 12.85
C PRO A 131 -11.04 -24.72 12.88
N ASN A 132 -10.64 -25.31 11.74
CA ASN A 132 -10.28 -26.73 11.66
C ASN A 132 -9.15 -26.99 10.66
N VAL A 133 -7.91 -26.83 11.12
CA VAL A 133 -6.71 -27.06 10.30
C VAL A 133 -6.58 -28.51 9.81
N ILE A 134 -7.02 -29.49 10.62
CA ILE A 134 -6.92 -30.92 10.29
C ILE A 134 -7.83 -31.28 9.11
N GLY A 135 -9.04 -30.72 9.07
CA GLY A 135 -10.02 -30.95 8.01
C GLY A 135 -9.75 -30.18 6.71
N LEU A 136 -8.81 -29.23 6.71
CA LEU A 136 -8.55 -28.34 5.58
C LEU A 136 -8.29 -29.10 4.25
N PRO A 137 -7.44 -30.14 4.17
CA PRO A 137 -7.16 -30.82 2.90
C PRO A 137 -8.40 -31.49 2.27
N ALA A 138 -9.27 -32.05 3.11
CA ALA A 138 -10.52 -32.66 2.67
C ALA A 138 -11.49 -31.58 2.15
N GLU A 139 -11.61 -30.47 2.87
CA GLU A 139 -12.44 -29.33 2.50
C GLU A 139 -11.99 -28.69 1.18
N LEU A 140 -10.68 -28.52 0.95
CA LEU A 140 -10.13 -28.04 -0.33
C LEU A 140 -10.47 -28.98 -1.49
N THR A 141 -10.47 -30.30 -1.24
CA THR A 141 -10.81 -31.27 -2.29
C THR A 141 -12.30 -31.24 -2.62
N LEU A 142 -13.17 -31.08 -1.62
CA LEU A 142 -14.61 -30.90 -1.83
C LEU A 142 -14.92 -29.57 -2.54
N TRP A 143 -14.20 -28.51 -2.20
CA TRP A 143 -14.32 -27.21 -2.84
C TRP A 143 -13.98 -27.28 -4.33
N GLN A 144 -12.88 -27.96 -4.67
CA GLN A 144 -12.49 -28.18 -6.06
C GLN A 144 -13.61 -28.85 -6.86
N ARG A 145 -14.09 -30.00 -6.36
CA ARG A 145 -15.15 -30.77 -7.02
C ARG A 145 -16.42 -29.96 -7.21
N ARG A 146 -16.86 -29.23 -6.16
CA ARG A 146 -18.05 -28.36 -6.22
C ARG A 146 -17.99 -27.37 -7.38
N TRP A 147 -16.83 -26.79 -7.65
CA TRP A 147 -16.70 -25.81 -8.74
C TRP A 147 -16.43 -26.46 -10.08
N GLU A 148 -15.77 -27.61 -10.15
CA GLU A 148 -15.68 -28.43 -11.37
C GLU A 148 -17.09 -28.83 -11.86
N ASP A 149 -17.94 -29.36 -10.98
CA ASP A 149 -19.33 -29.72 -11.30
C ASP A 149 -20.14 -28.50 -11.77
N LYS A 150 -19.95 -27.33 -11.12
CA LYS A 150 -20.63 -26.09 -11.52
C LYS A 150 -20.15 -25.52 -12.84
N VAL A 151 -18.90 -25.77 -13.22
CA VAL A 151 -18.39 -25.37 -14.54
C VAL A 151 -19.11 -26.15 -15.63
N GLU A 152 -19.33 -27.44 -15.42
CA GLU A 152 -20.09 -28.28 -16.35
C GLU A 152 -21.55 -27.84 -16.47
N GLU A 153 -22.18 -27.42 -15.37
CA GLU A 153 -23.59 -27.01 -15.36
C GLU A 153 -23.83 -25.61 -15.96
N VAL A 154 -22.98 -24.63 -15.61
CA VAL A 154 -23.30 -23.19 -15.79
C VAL A 154 -22.29 -22.46 -16.67
N GLY A 155 -21.11 -23.06 -16.93
CA GLY A 155 -20.02 -22.46 -17.69
C GLY A 155 -19.15 -21.49 -16.87
N ILE A 156 -17.88 -21.34 -17.29
CA ILE A 156 -16.83 -20.58 -16.56
C ILE A 156 -17.22 -19.11 -16.34
N ASP A 157 -17.88 -18.47 -17.30
CA ASP A 157 -18.20 -17.03 -17.26
C ASP A 157 -19.14 -16.62 -16.12
N LYS A 158 -19.90 -17.56 -15.58
CA LYS A 158 -20.87 -17.32 -14.50
C LYS A 158 -20.29 -17.63 -13.11
N LEU A 159 -19.05 -18.11 -13.02
CA LEU A 159 -18.42 -18.40 -11.74
C LEU A 159 -18.03 -17.12 -10.99
N PRO A 160 -17.96 -17.18 -9.64
CA PRO A 160 -17.45 -16.06 -8.85
C PRO A 160 -16.00 -15.70 -9.21
N ASP A 161 -15.80 -14.48 -9.67
CA ASP A 161 -14.50 -13.89 -10.03
C ASP A 161 -13.85 -13.11 -8.88
N ARG A 162 -14.56 -12.93 -7.76
CA ARG A 162 -14.15 -12.07 -6.64
C ARG A 162 -14.53 -12.69 -5.31
N VAL A 163 -13.71 -12.45 -4.29
CA VAL A 163 -13.96 -12.87 -2.89
C VAL A 163 -15.37 -12.51 -2.43
N SER A 164 -15.87 -11.32 -2.76
CA SER A 164 -17.22 -10.87 -2.36
C SER A 164 -18.33 -11.76 -2.95
N LYS A 165 -18.22 -12.17 -4.21
CA LYS A 165 -19.20 -13.08 -4.83
C LYS A 165 -19.05 -14.50 -4.28
N THR A 166 -17.81 -14.95 -4.08
CA THR A 166 -17.52 -16.27 -3.52
C THR A 166 -18.09 -16.41 -2.11
N LEU A 167 -17.95 -15.36 -1.29
CA LEU A 167 -18.46 -15.30 0.07
C LEU A 167 -20.00 -15.40 0.15
N ILE A 168 -20.72 -14.90 -0.84
CA ILE A 168 -22.19 -15.05 -0.92
C ILE A 168 -22.58 -16.47 -1.31
N SER A 169 -21.75 -17.13 -2.13
CA SER A 169 -22.04 -18.46 -2.69
C SER A 169 -21.65 -19.65 -1.81
N VAL A 170 -20.88 -19.40 -0.72
CA VAL A 170 -20.38 -20.44 0.17
C VAL A 170 -21.35 -20.65 1.33
N ASP A 171 -21.53 -21.91 1.71
CA ASP A 171 -22.27 -22.27 2.92
C ASP A 171 -21.28 -22.35 4.09
N PRO A 172 -21.44 -21.54 5.15
CA PRO A 172 -20.53 -21.52 6.29
C PRO A 172 -20.52 -22.82 7.11
N VAL A 173 -21.58 -23.63 7.03
CA VAL A 173 -21.66 -24.91 7.74
C VAL A 173 -20.91 -26.01 6.98
N ALA A 174 -21.07 -26.04 5.66
CA ALA A 174 -20.42 -27.04 4.81
C ALA A 174 -18.91 -26.76 4.61
N PHE A 175 -18.51 -25.48 4.59
CA PHE A 175 -17.14 -25.06 4.32
C PHE A 175 -16.63 -24.05 5.37
N PRO A 176 -16.44 -24.48 6.63
CA PRO A 176 -16.09 -23.57 7.73
C PRO A 176 -14.70 -22.94 7.57
N ASN A 177 -13.70 -23.66 7.08
CA ASN A 177 -12.36 -23.09 6.90
C ASN A 177 -12.34 -22.11 5.73
N ILE A 178 -12.95 -22.47 4.60
CA ILE A 178 -12.99 -21.63 3.40
C ILE A 178 -13.78 -20.35 3.67
N PHE A 179 -14.88 -20.45 4.41
CA PHE A 179 -15.65 -19.27 4.83
C PHE A 179 -14.79 -18.31 5.66
N THR A 180 -14.02 -18.82 6.61
CA THR A 180 -13.10 -18.00 7.41
C THR A 180 -11.99 -17.39 6.56
N VAL A 181 -11.38 -18.15 5.65
CA VAL A 181 -10.39 -17.63 4.69
C VAL A 181 -10.97 -16.47 3.87
N LEU A 182 -12.17 -16.64 3.32
CA LEU A 182 -12.85 -15.61 2.53
C LEU A 182 -13.16 -14.36 3.36
N LYS A 183 -13.52 -14.53 4.65
CA LYS A 183 -13.72 -13.40 5.57
C LYS A 183 -12.43 -12.65 5.83
N ILE A 184 -11.33 -13.34 6.11
CA ILE A 184 -10.02 -12.72 6.32
C ILE A 184 -9.63 -11.94 5.05
N LEU A 185 -9.72 -12.55 3.87
CA LEU A 185 -9.42 -11.90 2.60
C LEU A 185 -10.30 -10.67 2.32
N ALA A 186 -11.57 -10.69 2.72
CA ALA A 186 -12.47 -9.55 2.59
C ALA A 186 -12.10 -8.37 3.51
N THR A 187 -11.39 -8.63 4.62
CA THR A 187 -10.92 -7.60 5.56
C THR A 187 -9.52 -7.08 5.26
N ILE A 188 -8.70 -7.82 4.50
CA ILE A 188 -7.37 -7.37 4.13
C ILE A 188 -7.49 -6.17 3.17
N PRO A 189 -6.85 -5.03 3.46
CA PRO A 189 -6.79 -3.91 2.53
C PRO A 189 -5.90 -4.27 1.34
N VAL A 190 -6.50 -4.78 0.27
CA VAL A 190 -5.82 -5.19 -0.97
C VAL A 190 -5.31 -3.99 -1.78
N THR A 191 -5.92 -2.82 -1.61
CA THR A 191 -5.60 -1.62 -2.39
C THR A 191 -5.48 -0.41 -1.49
N SER A 192 -4.56 0.51 -1.83
CA SER A 192 -4.46 1.83 -1.21
C SER A 192 -5.64 2.74 -1.52
N CYS A 193 -6.68 2.29 -2.23
CA CYS A 193 -7.82 3.13 -2.63
C CYS A 193 -8.60 3.66 -1.41
N SER A 194 -8.69 2.92 -0.30
CA SER A 194 -9.23 3.48 0.95
C SER A 194 -8.37 4.63 1.49
N CYS A 195 -7.05 4.58 1.26
CA CYS A 195 -6.14 5.67 1.59
C CYS A 195 -6.33 6.87 0.65
N GLU A 196 -6.86 6.73 -0.58
CA GLU A 196 -7.02 7.88 -1.48
C GLU A 196 -8.04 8.90 -0.95
N ARG A 197 -9.11 8.43 -0.29
CA ARG A 197 -10.09 9.33 0.35
C ARG A 197 -9.47 10.07 1.54
N SER A 198 -8.71 9.37 2.39
CA SER A 198 -8.04 10.01 3.53
C SER A 198 -6.87 10.90 3.07
N ILE A 199 -6.11 10.51 2.05
CA ILE A 199 -5.04 11.30 1.42
C ILE A 199 -5.61 12.54 0.72
N SER A 200 -6.74 12.44 0.03
CA SER A 200 -7.42 13.61 -0.57
C SER A 200 -7.91 14.58 0.52
N SER A 201 -8.50 14.05 1.59
CA SER A 201 -8.90 14.84 2.77
C SER A 201 -7.69 15.51 3.43
N LEU A 202 -6.58 14.78 3.59
CA LEU A 202 -5.32 15.29 4.10
C LEU A 202 -4.72 16.36 3.19
N ARG A 203 -4.81 16.19 1.87
CA ARG A 203 -4.31 17.16 0.89
C ARG A 203 -5.09 18.47 1.01
N LEU A 204 -6.40 18.43 1.21
CA LEU A 204 -7.22 19.62 1.49
C LEU A 204 -6.86 20.29 2.83
N LEU A 205 -6.60 19.49 3.87
CA LEU A 205 -6.30 19.99 5.21
C LEU A 205 -4.86 20.53 5.33
N LYS A 206 -3.91 19.88 4.66
CA LYS A 206 -2.48 20.18 4.61
C LYS A 206 -2.11 20.71 3.22
N ASN A 207 -2.55 21.94 2.95
CA ASN A 207 -2.10 22.68 1.77
C ASN A 207 -0.72 23.30 2.01
N TYR A 208 0.01 23.59 0.92
CA TYR A 208 1.36 24.18 0.96
C TYR A 208 1.48 25.42 1.87
N LEU A 209 0.45 26.27 1.88
CA LEU A 209 0.35 27.48 2.72
C LEU A 209 0.07 27.19 4.21
N ARG A 210 -0.30 25.95 4.58
CA ARG A 210 -0.74 25.55 5.92
C ARG A 210 0.10 24.39 6.49
N ASN A 211 1.40 24.36 6.19
CA ASN A 211 2.29 23.28 6.58
C ASN A 211 2.77 23.31 8.05
N THR A 212 2.43 24.35 8.83
CA THR A 212 2.82 24.50 10.25
C THR A 212 1.78 23.93 11.24
N THR A 213 1.13 22.80 10.92
CA THR A 213 0.20 22.13 11.84
C THR A 213 0.86 20.91 12.49
N GLY A 214 0.79 20.80 13.82
CA GLY A 214 1.27 19.62 14.55
C GLY A 214 0.47 18.35 14.24
N GLN A 215 1.11 17.19 14.38
CA GLN A 215 0.56 15.91 13.96
C GLN A 215 -0.78 15.56 14.63
N GLU A 216 -0.91 15.80 15.94
CA GLU A 216 -2.17 15.54 16.67
C GLU A 216 -3.35 16.33 16.11
N ARG A 217 -3.13 17.63 15.87
CA ARG A 217 -4.16 18.52 15.31
C ARG A 217 -4.54 18.09 13.89
N LEU A 218 -3.57 17.66 13.08
CA LEU A 218 -3.82 17.16 11.73
C LEU A 218 -4.66 15.88 11.76
N ASN A 219 -4.31 14.92 12.62
CA ASN A 219 -5.03 13.66 12.77
C ASN A 219 -6.49 13.91 13.20
N GLY A 220 -6.70 14.76 14.21
CA GLY A 220 -8.04 15.12 14.69
C GLY A 220 -8.91 15.78 13.62
N LEU A 221 -8.36 16.75 12.87
CA LEU A 221 -9.07 17.40 11.76
C LEU A 221 -9.42 16.42 10.64
N THR A 222 -8.52 15.48 10.34
CA THR A 222 -8.73 14.48 9.29
C THR A 222 -9.85 13.52 9.67
N LEU A 223 -9.88 13.06 10.93
CA LEU A 223 -10.95 12.20 11.44
C LEU A 223 -12.32 12.90 11.38
N MET A 224 -12.40 14.15 11.82
CA MET A 224 -13.64 14.94 11.71
C MET A 224 -14.08 15.13 10.26
N HIS A 225 -13.13 15.35 9.33
CA HIS A 225 -13.45 15.51 7.92
C HIS A 225 -13.92 14.19 7.26
N ALA A 226 -13.33 13.06 7.64
CA ALA A 226 -13.70 11.75 7.10
C ALA A 226 -15.05 11.26 7.64
N HIS A 227 -15.36 11.57 8.90
CA HIS A 227 -16.53 11.07 9.61
C HIS A 227 -17.58 12.14 9.92
N LYS A 228 -17.93 12.96 8.92
CA LYS A 228 -18.94 14.03 9.07
C LYS A 228 -20.33 13.56 9.48
N ALA A 229 -20.64 12.27 9.27
CA ALA A 229 -21.93 11.69 9.58
C ALA A 229 -22.10 11.31 11.06
N ILE A 230 -21.03 11.37 11.86
CA ILE A 230 -21.11 11.11 13.31
C ILE A 230 -21.65 12.38 13.98
N SER A 231 -22.82 12.28 14.61
CA SER A 231 -23.36 13.37 15.43
C SER A 231 -22.49 13.57 16.67
N LEU A 232 -22.03 14.80 16.88
CA LEU A 232 -21.24 15.17 18.04
C LEU A 232 -22.15 15.83 19.09
N ASP A 233 -22.01 15.43 20.35
CA ASP A 233 -22.63 16.13 21.47
C ASP A 233 -21.79 17.38 21.80
N TYR A 234 -22.29 18.53 21.40
CA TYR A 234 -21.59 19.80 21.60
C TYR A 234 -21.41 20.14 23.08
N GLU A 235 -22.34 19.75 23.95
CA GLU A 235 -22.28 20.09 25.38
C GLU A 235 -21.13 19.36 26.05
N GLN A 236 -21.01 18.05 25.78
CA GLN A 236 -19.88 17.25 26.25
C GLN A 236 -18.53 17.78 25.76
N ILE A 237 -18.47 18.26 24.51
CA ILE A 237 -17.24 18.84 23.96
C ILE A 237 -16.88 20.15 24.66
N ILE A 238 -17.88 21.00 24.96
CA ILE A 238 -17.69 22.25 25.67
C ILE A 238 -17.19 21.99 27.10
N ASP A 239 -17.80 21.06 27.82
CA ASP A 239 -17.38 20.66 29.17
C ASP A 239 -15.97 20.06 29.18
N LEU A 240 -15.66 19.19 28.22
CA LEU A 240 -14.32 18.62 28.05
C LEU A 240 -13.28 19.71 27.74
N PHE A 241 -13.62 20.69 26.90
CA PHE A 241 -12.71 21.80 26.61
C PHE A 241 -12.50 22.70 27.84
N ALA A 242 -13.56 22.98 28.59
CA ALA A 242 -13.52 23.81 29.79
C ALA A 242 -12.65 23.19 30.89
N THR A 243 -12.75 21.87 31.08
CA THR A 243 -11.95 21.10 32.04
C THR A 243 -10.48 21.02 31.64
N LEU A 244 -10.18 20.79 30.35
CA LEU A 244 -8.81 20.70 29.86
C LEU A 244 -8.12 22.06 29.82
N HIS A 245 -8.84 23.17 29.59
CA HIS A 245 -8.25 24.50 29.35
C HIS A 245 -8.82 25.59 30.28
N PRO A 246 -8.71 25.43 31.62
CA PRO A 246 -9.34 26.32 32.59
C PRO A 246 -8.80 27.77 32.56
N ARG A 247 -7.60 27.98 32.03
CA ARG A 247 -7.03 29.33 31.83
C ARG A 247 -7.70 30.11 30.70
N ARG A 248 -8.15 29.44 29.64
CA ARG A 248 -8.83 30.08 28.49
C ARG A 248 -10.27 30.46 28.84
N MET A 249 -10.95 29.65 29.65
CA MET A 249 -12.29 29.97 30.19
C MET A 249 -12.30 31.21 31.09
N ARG A 250 -11.18 31.48 31.78
CA ARG A 250 -11.00 32.67 32.62
C ARG A 250 -10.95 33.99 31.84
N MET A 251 -10.61 33.96 30.55
CA MET A 251 -10.58 35.17 29.72
C MET A 251 -11.97 35.56 29.22
N LEU A 252 -12.84 34.58 28.93
CA LEU A 252 -14.23 34.82 28.52
C LEU A 252 -15.08 35.45 29.63
N THR A 253 -14.87 35.03 30.88
CA THR A 253 -15.61 35.54 32.05
C THR A 253 -15.17 36.94 32.50
N ARG A 254 -14.05 37.46 32.00
CA ARG A 254 -13.60 38.84 32.28
C ARG A 254 -14.20 39.86 31.33
N ALA A 255 -14.53 39.47 30.10
CA ALA A 255 -15.14 40.36 29.10
C ALA A 255 -16.63 40.66 29.38
N SER A 256 -17.33 39.77 30.11
CA SER A 256 -18.73 39.96 30.51
C SER A 256 -18.92 40.73 31.83
N ARG A 257 -17.84 41.24 32.43
CA ARG A 257 -17.85 42.04 33.68
C ARG A 257 -17.49 43.52 33.43
N ILE A 258 -18.04 44.12 32.38
CA ILE A 258 -18.11 45.58 32.29
C ILE A 258 -19.48 45.97 32.86
N PRO A 259 -19.55 46.56 34.08
CA PRO A 259 -20.81 47.05 34.59
C PRO A 259 -21.24 48.26 33.74
N SER A 260 -22.45 48.21 33.20
CA SER A 260 -23.12 49.37 32.61
C SER A 260 -23.21 50.48 33.67
N PRO A 261 -22.90 51.75 33.33
CA PRO A 261 -23.08 52.87 34.25
C PRO A 261 -24.55 53.10 34.61
#